data_AF-A0A0F9NYD8-F1
#
_entry.id   AF-A0A0F9NYD8-F1
#
_cell.length_a   1.000
_cell.length_b   1.000
_cell.length_c   1.000
_cell.angle_alpha   90.00
_cell.angle_beta   90.00
_cell.angle_gamma   90.00
#
_symmetry.space_group_name_H-M   'P 1'
#
loop_
_entity.id
_entity.type
_entity.pdbx_description
1 polymer ?
#
loop_
_entity_poly.entity_id
_entity_poly.type
_entity_poly.pdbx_seq_one_letter_code
_entity_poly.pdbx_strand_id
1 'polypeptide(L)'
;MTDHALRLLLDFDACAQRDKGQAAAFLHRRDRKFALTCEQQGITPGPERWMAQMNHLSGPGAGTSSAEKTLRFWHRINSGFVAAGTVFGVLTMLGLLFYDGGQRINVTVIVAFVGFQLLLALLTTVQSLVGWQPWRGLLRRVGSNGGPDISGRLQPVLMARAAQVGGLCFAVTGLVTLLVMVVLQDLAFGWSTTLDTDASSYHRLITAIASPWAWLWPAAAPDFVLVEATRFFRASAGQNGMNPARWGQWWPFVAMLWTTWALLPRLVLSLLAGVLIRRKAAHLLAGHPALRALMYRMETPALDTG
;
A
#
# COMPACT_ATOMS: atom_id res chain seq x y z
N MET A 1 -6.82 8.02 10.74
CA MET A 1 -7.93 8.78 10.10
C MET A 1 -8.55 8.07 8.89
N THR A 2 -7.83 7.26 8.10
CA THR A 2 -8.42 6.43 7.00
C THR A 2 -9.51 5.47 7.47
N ASP A 3 -9.43 5.01 8.73
CA ASP A 3 -10.38 4.04 9.27
C ASP A 3 -11.74 4.65 9.58
N HIS A 4 -11.88 5.97 9.76
CA HIS A 4 -13.15 6.56 10.20
C HIS A 4 -14.25 6.44 9.14
N ALA A 5 -14.01 6.90 7.91
CA ALA A 5 -15.00 6.83 6.83
C ALA A 5 -15.31 5.38 6.42
N LEU A 6 -14.29 4.51 6.40
CA LEU A 6 -14.46 3.09 6.11
C LEU A 6 -15.28 2.40 7.20
N ARG A 7 -14.97 2.65 8.48
CA ARG A 7 -15.69 2.11 9.62
C ARG A 7 -17.14 2.61 9.64
N LEU A 8 -17.36 3.90 9.43
CA LEU A 8 -18.69 4.49 9.34
C LEU A 8 -19.54 3.79 8.26
N LEU A 9 -18.99 3.59 7.06
CA LEU A 9 -19.70 2.87 5.99
C LEU A 9 -20.05 1.43 6.37
N LEU A 10 -19.09 0.69 6.95
CA LEU A 10 -19.30 -0.70 7.33
C LEU A 10 -20.29 -0.85 8.50
N ASP A 11 -20.18 0.03 9.51
CA ASP A 11 -21.10 0.05 10.64
C ASP A 11 -22.51 0.47 10.18
N PHE A 12 -22.61 1.43 9.25
CA PHE A 12 -23.88 1.85 8.66
C PHE A 12 -24.55 0.74 7.84
N ASP A 13 -23.81 0.03 6.98
CA ASP A 13 -24.34 -1.12 6.23
C ASP A 13 -24.77 -2.23 7.19
N ALA A 14 -23.97 -2.55 8.21
CA ALA A 14 -24.33 -3.55 9.23
C ALA A 14 -25.62 -3.15 9.98
N CYS A 15 -25.80 -1.87 10.29
CA CYS A 15 -27.05 -1.37 10.87
C CYS A 15 -28.22 -1.49 9.89
N ALA A 16 -28.04 -1.07 8.65
CA ALA A 16 -29.07 -1.15 7.61
C ALA A 16 -29.53 -2.59 7.33
N GLN A 17 -28.62 -3.57 7.34
CA GLN A 17 -28.99 -4.98 7.19
C GLN A 17 -29.81 -5.49 8.38
N ARG A 18 -29.53 -5.04 9.61
CA ARG A 18 -30.33 -5.40 10.80
C ARG A 18 -31.73 -4.77 10.74
N ASP A 19 -31.81 -3.52 10.30
CA ASP A 19 -33.07 -2.79 10.19
C ASP A 19 -34.04 -3.39 9.16
N LYS A 20 -33.55 -4.17 8.18
CA LYS A 20 -34.43 -4.86 7.20
C LYS A 20 -35.48 -5.78 7.84
N GLY A 21 -35.21 -6.31 9.03
CA GLY A 21 -36.15 -7.17 9.76
C GLY A 21 -37.13 -6.42 10.67
N GLN A 22 -37.05 -5.09 10.76
CA GLN A 22 -37.88 -4.29 11.68
C GLN A 22 -39.09 -3.68 10.96
N ALA A 23 -40.16 -3.44 11.71
CA ALA A 23 -41.36 -2.81 11.18
C ALA A 23 -41.06 -1.38 10.66
N ALA A 24 -41.58 -1.04 9.48
CA ALA A 24 -41.35 0.26 8.85
C ALA A 24 -41.77 1.45 9.74
N ALA A 25 -42.92 1.33 10.41
CA ALA A 25 -43.42 2.34 11.34
C ALA A 25 -42.48 2.56 12.55
N PHE A 26 -41.91 1.47 13.10
CA PHE A 26 -40.95 1.56 14.19
C PHE A 26 -39.69 2.33 13.76
N LEU A 27 -39.14 1.97 12.60
CA LEU A 27 -37.95 2.63 12.07
C LEU A 27 -38.21 4.11 11.80
N HIS A 28 -39.36 4.44 11.22
CA HIS A 28 -39.74 5.83 10.94
C HIS A 28 -39.88 6.66 12.22
N ARG A 29 -40.56 6.12 13.23
CA ARG A 29 -40.70 6.78 14.55
C ARG A 29 -39.33 6.99 15.23
N ARG A 30 -38.46 5.99 15.20
CA ARG A 30 -37.09 6.06 15.75
C ARG A 30 -36.28 7.16 15.07
N ASP A 31 -36.23 7.14 13.74
CA ASP A 31 -35.40 8.03 12.94
C ASP A 31 -35.94 9.48 12.96
N ARG A 32 -37.26 9.67 12.95
CA ARG A 32 -37.90 10.98 13.10
C ARG A 32 -37.69 11.57 14.49
N LYS A 33 -37.80 10.76 15.55
CA LYS A 33 -37.52 11.21 16.92
C LYS A 33 -36.08 11.72 17.04
N PHE A 34 -35.12 11.03 16.43
CA PHE A 34 -33.73 11.51 16.38
C PHE A 34 -33.60 12.87 15.67
N ALA A 35 -34.23 13.04 14.51
CA ALA A 35 -34.20 14.31 13.78
C ALA A 35 -34.76 15.48 14.60
N LEU A 36 -35.88 15.27 15.30
CA LEU A 36 -36.50 16.28 16.17
C LEU A 36 -35.59 16.64 17.36
N THR A 37 -34.92 15.65 17.96
CA THR A 37 -33.94 15.91 19.03
C THR A 37 -32.76 16.75 18.52
N CYS A 38 -32.27 16.47 17.30
CA CYS A 38 -31.22 17.27 16.69
C CYS A 38 -31.67 18.72 16.43
N GLU A 39 -32.89 18.90 15.93
CA GLU A 39 -33.49 20.21 15.68
C GLU A 39 -33.63 21.04 16.97
N GLN A 40 -34.10 20.41 18.06
CA GLN A 40 -34.18 21.05 19.39
C GLN A 40 -32.82 21.49 19.93
N GLN A 41 -31.74 20.79 19.55
CA GLN A 41 -30.37 21.12 19.95
C GLN A 41 -29.69 22.12 18.98
N GLY A 42 -30.35 22.54 17.90
CA GLY A 42 -29.76 23.39 16.86
C GLY A 42 -28.69 22.68 16.01
N ILE A 43 -28.74 21.35 15.95
CA ILE A 43 -27.73 20.50 15.33
C ILE A 43 -28.27 19.88 14.04
N THR A 44 -27.48 19.86 12.97
CA THR A 44 -27.86 19.17 11.74
C THR A 44 -27.79 17.65 11.89
N PRO A 45 -28.87 16.91 11.55
CA PRO A 45 -28.83 15.45 11.58
C PRO A 45 -27.90 14.95 10.47
N GLY A 46 -26.98 14.05 10.82
CA GLY A 46 -26.01 13.48 9.89
C GLY A 46 -25.75 12.00 10.18
N PRO A 47 -25.23 11.24 9.20
CA PRO A 47 -25.05 9.80 9.33
C PRO A 47 -24.08 9.41 10.45
N GLU A 48 -23.04 10.21 10.69
CA GLU A 48 -22.09 10.00 11.79
C GLU A 48 -22.75 10.10 13.16
N ARG A 49 -23.56 11.14 13.37
CA ARG A 49 -24.28 11.38 14.63
C ARG A 49 -25.38 10.35 14.85
N TRP A 50 -26.12 10.02 13.78
CA TRP A 50 -27.13 8.97 13.85
C TRP A 50 -26.51 7.62 14.21
N MET A 51 -25.37 7.27 13.59
CA MET A 51 -24.62 6.06 13.95
C MET A 51 -24.11 6.09 15.38
N ALA A 52 -23.62 7.23 15.88
CA ALA A 52 -23.22 7.38 17.27
C ALA A 52 -24.40 7.10 18.22
N GLN A 53 -25.58 7.66 17.93
CA GLN A 53 -26.81 7.39 18.69
C GLN A 53 -27.22 5.92 18.63
N MET A 54 -27.18 5.30 17.45
CA MET A 54 -27.52 3.87 17.30
C MET A 54 -26.55 2.97 18.06
N ASN A 55 -25.27 3.35 18.14
CA ASN A 55 -24.27 2.64 18.94
C ASN A 55 -24.48 2.80 20.45
N HIS A 56 -25.09 3.90 20.91
CA HIS A 56 -25.49 4.07 22.32
C HIS A 56 -26.75 3.27 22.67
N LEU A 57 -27.72 3.18 21.75
CA LEU A 57 -28.97 2.45 21.95
C LEU A 57 -28.80 0.93 21.82
N SER A 58 -27.90 0.51 20.94
CA SER A 58 -27.47 -0.88 20.81
C SER A 58 -26.54 -1.19 21.99
N GLY A 59 -26.93 -2.11 22.89
CA GLY A 59 -26.03 -2.58 23.95
C GLY A 59 -24.66 -3.05 23.40
N PRO A 60 -23.61 -3.16 24.24
CA PRO A 60 -22.26 -3.46 23.80
C PRO A 60 -22.23 -4.66 22.83
N GLY A 61 -21.79 -4.44 21.59
CA GLY A 61 -21.58 -5.50 20.59
C GLY A 61 -22.77 -5.84 19.67
N ALA A 62 -23.95 -5.22 19.82
CA ALA A 62 -25.12 -5.63 19.03
C ALA A 62 -25.06 -5.26 17.53
N GLY A 63 -24.18 -4.33 17.11
CA GLY A 63 -24.07 -3.85 15.72
C GLY A 63 -22.68 -3.83 15.10
N THR A 64 -21.63 -3.90 15.92
CA THR A 64 -20.25 -3.80 15.45
C THR A 64 -19.71 -5.12 14.90
N SER A 65 -20.35 -6.25 15.18
CA SER A 65 -19.75 -7.57 14.95
C SER A 65 -19.41 -7.89 13.48
N SER A 66 -20.22 -7.47 12.50
CA SER A 66 -19.97 -7.74 11.07
C SER A 66 -18.91 -6.81 10.49
N ALA A 67 -19.01 -5.51 10.81
CA ALA A 67 -18.04 -4.51 10.42
C ALA A 67 -16.67 -4.78 11.04
N GLU A 68 -16.61 -5.11 12.33
CA GLU A 68 -15.40 -5.51 13.03
C GLU A 68 -14.79 -6.79 12.48
N LYS A 69 -15.59 -7.80 12.11
CA LYS A 69 -15.07 -9.02 11.45
C LYS A 69 -14.37 -8.66 10.15
N THR A 70 -14.99 -7.81 9.33
CA THR A 70 -14.42 -7.35 8.05
C THR A 70 -13.14 -6.55 8.27
N LEU A 71 -13.13 -5.61 9.22
CA LEU A 71 -11.95 -4.80 9.56
C LEU A 71 -10.81 -5.67 10.11
N ARG A 72 -11.10 -6.60 11.03
CA ARG A 72 -10.11 -7.55 11.57
C ARG A 72 -9.51 -8.44 10.50
N PHE A 73 -10.33 -8.93 9.58
CA PHE A 73 -9.87 -9.71 8.43
C PHE A 73 -8.84 -8.92 7.59
N TRP A 74 -9.17 -7.68 7.23
CA TRP A 74 -8.26 -6.83 6.46
C TRP A 74 -7.03 -6.38 7.25
N HIS A 75 -7.15 -6.17 8.56
CA HIS A 75 -5.99 -5.93 9.44
C HIS A 75 -5.04 -7.12 9.47
N ARG A 76 -5.57 -8.36 9.53
CA ARG A 76 -4.77 -9.58 9.47
C ARG A 76 -4.06 -9.72 8.12
N ILE A 77 -4.75 -9.43 7.01
CA ILE A 77 -4.13 -9.40 5.68
C ILE A 77 -3.00 -8.37 5.64
N ASN A 78 -3.26 -7.13 6.05
CA ASN A 78 -2.23 -6.09 6.08
C ASN A 78 -1.03 -6.48 6.93
N SER A 79 -1.27 -7.05 8.12
CA SER A 79 -0.22 -7.51 9.02
C SER A 79 0.60 -8.64 8.40
N GLY A 80 -0.06 -9.57 7.70
CA GLY A 80 0.61 -10.63 6.94
C GLY A 80 1.50 -10.07 5.82
N PHE A 81 1.02 -9.09 5.06
CA PHE A 81 1.81 -8.42 4.02
C PHE A 81 2.98 -7.61 4.59
N VAL A 82 2.80 -6.96 5.75
CA VAL A 82 3.87 -6.25 6.46
C VAL A 82 4.95 -7.23 6.93
N ALA A 83 4.56 -8.32 7.59
CA ALA A 83 5.49 -9.33 8.07
C ALA A 83 6.25 -9.99 6.90
N ALA A 84 5.52 -10.41 5.86
CA ALA A 84 6.13 -10.99 4.66
C ALA A 84 7.06 -9.98 3.98
N GLY A 85 6.63 -8.74 3.77
CA GLY A 85 7.45 -7.69 3.17
C GLY A 85 8.74 -7.44 3.95
N THR A 86 8.66 -7.36 5.27
CA THR A 86 9.81 -7.20 6.17
C THR A 86 10.81 -8.35 6.00
N VAL A 87 10.35 -9.61 6.09
CA VAL A 87 11.21 -10.79 5.96
C VAL A 87 11.82 -10.87 4.56
N PHE A 88 11.01 -10.73 3.52
CA PHE A 88 11.51 -10.79 2.14
C PHE A 88 12.45 -9.63 1.81
N GLY A 89 12.25 -8.44 2.39
CA GLY A 89 13.12 -7.28 2.18
C GLY A 89 14.53 -7.54 2.68
N VAL A 90 14.65 -8.07 3.90
CA VAL A 90 15.95 -8.49 4.46
C VAL A 90 16.56 -9.60 3.60
N LEU A 91 15.85 -10.71 3.38
CA LEU A 91 16.39 -11.87 2.66
C LEU A 91 16.81 -11.53 1.23
N THR A 92 16.02 -10.71 0.54
CA THR A 92 16.31 -10.31 -0.83
C THR A 92 17.51 -9.37 -0.88
N MET A 93 17.62 -8.41 0.03
CA MET A 93 18.78 -7.53 0.05
C MET A 93 20.07 -8.32 0.38
N LEU A 94 20.00 -9.24 1.34
CA LEU A 94 21.11 -10.15 1.62
C LEU A 94 21.51 -10.98 0.39
N GLY A 95 20.53 -11.48 -0.36
CA GLY A 95 20.78 -12.22 -1.60
C GLY A 95 21.36 -11.36 -2.73
N LEU A 96 20.88 -10.13 -2.88
CA LEU A 96 21.38 -9.18 -3.88
C LEU A 96 22.81 -8.72 -3.57
N LEU A 97 23.17 -8.62 -2.29
CA LEU A 97 24.48 -8.22 -1.82
C LEU A 97 25.39 -9.42 -1.50
N PHE A 98 24.97 -10.65 -1.85
CA PHE A 98 25.74 -11.84 -1.55
C PHE A 98 27.15 -11.74 -2.15
N TYR A 99 28.15 -11.78 -1.28
CA TYR A 99 29.55 -11.58 -1.58
C TYR A 99 30.38 -12.64 -0.86
N ASP A 100 31.16 -13.41 -1.61
CA ASP A 100 32.00 -14.51 -1.10
C ASP A 100 33.51 -14.24 -1.31
N GLY A 101 33.93 -12.97 -1.22
CA GLY A 101 35.34 -12.55 -1.36
C GLY A 101 35.88 -12.55 -2.80
N GLY A 102 35.46 -13.49 -3.63
CA GLY A 102 35.95 -13.67 -5.01
C GLY A 102 35.06 -13.07 -6.11
N GLN A 103 33.78 -12.78 -5.82
CA GLN A 103 32.82 -12.29 -6.81
C GLN A 103 32.37 -10.86 -6.49
N ARG A 104 32.11 -10.05 -7.52
CA ARG A 104 31.62 -8.66 -7.36
C ARG A 104 30.10 -8.62 -7.39
N ILE A 105 29.50 -7.73 -6.62
CA ILE A 105 28.06 -7.48 -6.64
C ILE A 105 27.71 -6.76 -7.95
N ASN A 106 26.83 -7.38 -8.76
CA ASN A 106 26.47 -6.82 -10.06
C ASN A 106 25.36 -5.77 -9.94
N VAL A 107 25.73 -4.50 -10.11
CA VAL A 107 24.81 -3.35 -10.05
C VAL A 107 23.68 -3.46 -11.07
N THR A 108 23.93 -4.05 -12.25
CA THR A 108 22.88 -4.26 -13.27
C THR A 108 21.74 -5.12 -12.75
N VAL A 109 22.03 -6.13 -11.93
CA VAL A 109 21.01 -7.00 -11.32
C VAL A 109 20.16 -6.20 -10.34
N ILE A 110 20.78 -5.33 -9.55
CA ILE A 110 20.07 -4.45 -8.61
C ILE A 110 19.15 -3.47 -9.37
N VAL A 111 19.65 -2.83 -10.44
CA VAL A 111 18.85 -1.93 -11.29
C VAL A 111 17.65 -2.67 -11.89
N ALA A 112 17.88 -3.86 -12.47
CA ALA A 112 16.81 -4.68 -13.04
C ALA A 112 15.78 -5.09 -11.98
N PHE A 113 16.25 -5.47 -10.79
CA PHE A 113 15.37 -5.83 -9.67
C PHE A 113 14.51 -4.66 -9.20
N VAL A 114 15.07 -3.46 -9.08
CA VAL A 114 14.31 -2.24 -8.73
C VAL A 114 13.29 -1.91 -9.83
N GLY A 115 13.66 -2.04 -11.11
CA GLY A 115 12.74 -1.89 -12.23
C GLY A 115 11.58 -2.89 -12.19
N PHE A 116 11.87 -4.15 -11.86
CA PHE A 116 10.85 -5.18 -11.66
C PHE A 116 9.92 -4.86 -10.48
N GLN A 117 10.46 -4.37 -9.37
CA GLN A 117 9.66 -3.92 -8.21
C GLN A 117 8.70 -2.78 -8.57
N LEU A 118 9.16 -1.82 -9.36
CA LEU A 118 8.34 -0.73 -9.89
C LEU A 118 7.21 -1.25 -10.78
N LEU A 119 7.53 -2.17 -11.70
CA LEU A 119 6.52 -2.78 -12.57
C LEU A 119 5.43 -3.48 -11.74
N LEU A 120 5.81 -4.26 -10.73
CA LEU A 120 4.85 -4.89 -9.82
C LEU A 120 4.01 -3.86 -9.05
N ALA A 121 4.61 -2.74 -8.62
CA ALA A 121 3.90 -1.65 -7.96
C ALA A 121 2.83 -1.01 -8.87
N LEU A 122 3.18 -0.82 -10.15
CA LEU A 122 2.28 -0.28 -11.16
C LEU A 122 1.15 -1.27 -11.48
N LEU A 123 1.48 -2.54 -11.76
CA LEU A 123 0.50 -3.58 -12.07
C LEU A 123 -0.52 -3.75 -10.95
N THR A 124 -0.08 -3.80 -9.69
CA THR A 124 -1.00 -3.89 -8.53
C THR A 124 -1.91 -2.68 -8.39
N THR A 125 -1.42 -1.48 -8.73
CA THR A 125 -2.21 -0.25 -8.72
C THR A 125 -3.24 -0.24 -9.85
N VAL A 126 -2.83 -0.57 -11.07
CA VAL A 126 -3.71 -0.64 -12.26
C VAL A 126 -4.79 -1.70 -12.05
N GLN A 127 -4.41 -2.88 -11.56
CA GLN A 127 -5.35 -3.96 -11.23
C GLN A 127 -6.45 -3.49 -10.27
N SER A 128 -6.08 -2.68 -9.27
CA SER A 128 -7.03 -2.10 -8.32
C SER A 128 -7.99 -1.08 -8.94
N LEU A 129 -7.50 -0.27 -9.89
CA LEU A 129 -8.30 0.75 -10.56
C LEU A 129 -9.31 0.13 -11.53
N VAL A 130 -8.89 -0.90 -12.25
CA VAL A 130 -9.76 -1.70 -13.15
C VAL A 130 -10.76 -2.55 -12.35
N GLY A 131 -10.46 -2.85 -11.08
CA GLY A 131 -11.30 -3.71 -10.26
C GLY A 131 -11.14 -5.19 -10.57
N TRP A 132 -10.05 -5.59 -11.23
CA TRP A 132 -9.78 -6.98 -11.55
C TRP A 132 -9.39 -7.77 -10.29
N GLN A 133 -10.14 -8.84 -9.98
CA GLN A 133 -9.98 -9.61 -8.74
C GLN A 133 -9.66 -11.09 -9.01
N PRO A 134 -8.44 -11.42 -9.48
CA PRO A 134 -8.03 -12.82 -9.71
C PRO A 134 -8.06 -13.66 -8.42
N TRP A 135 -7.80 -13.04 -7.27
CA TRP A 135 -7.72 -13.72 -5.97
C TRP A 135 -9.06 -13.81 -5.22
N ARG A 136 -10.18 -13.43 -5.84
CA ARG A 136 -11.49 -13.38 -5.17
C ARG A 136 -11.90 -14.73 -4.59
N GLY A 137 -11.66 -15.82 -5.33
CA GLY A 137 -11.99 -17.18 -4.89
C GLY A 137 -11.21 -17.61 -3.65
N LEU A 138 -9.90 -17.30 -3.60
CA LEU A 138 -9.06 -17.59 -2.44
C LEU A 138 -9.48 -16.76 -1.21
N LEU A 139 -9.76 -15.48 -1.41
CA LEU A 139 -10.19 -14.58 -0.32
C LEU A 139 -11.55 -14.98 0.27
N ARG A 140 -12.46 -15.50 -0.56
CA ARG A 140 -13.75 -16.05 -0.10
C ARG A 140 -13.56 -17.28 0.77
N ARG A 141 -12.59 -18.15 0.47
CA ARG A 141 -12.26 -19.33 1.31
C ARG A 141 -11.66 -18.95 2.67
N VAL A 142 -10.93 -17.83 2.74
CA VAL A 142 -10.18 -17.41 3.95
C VAL A 142 -11.01 -16.50 4.89
N GLY A 143 -12.23 -16.09 4.52
CA GLY A 143 -13.19 -15.57 5.51
C GLY A 143 -14.00 -14.32 5.15
N SER A 144 -14.23 -13.99 3.88
CA SER A 144 -15.16 -12.90 3.54
C SER A 144 -16.61 -13.38 3.39
N ASN A 145 -17.37 -13.37 4.49
CA ASN A 145 -18.84 -13.53 4.51
C ASN A 145 -19.61 -12.19 4.64
N GLY A 146 -18.93 -11.05 4.46
CA GLY A 146 -19.58 -9.73 4.49
C GLY A 146 -20.59 -9.55 3.34
N GLY A 147 -21.63 -8.75 3.57
CA GLY A 147 -22.72 -8.51 2.62
C GLY A 147 -22.22 -8.28 1.17
N PRO A 148 -22.90 -8.87 0.16
CA PRO A 148 -22.30 -9.18 -1.14
C PRO A 148 -21.86 -7.96 -1.97
N ASP A 149 -22.36 -6.75 -1.69
CA ASP A 149 -22.19 -5.60 -2.59
C ASP A 149 -21.09 -4.60 -2.14
N ILE A 150 -21.07 -4.17 -0.88
CA ILE A 150 -20.15 -3.10 -0.42
C ILE A 150 -18.72 -3.62 -0.22
N SER A 151 -18.57 -4.78 0.44
CA SER A 151 -17.24 -5.38 0.67
C SER A 151 -16.53 -5.72 -0.65
N GLY A 152 -17.28 -6.25 -1.63
CA GLY A 152 -16.76 -6.57 -2.95
C GLY A 152 -16.26 -5.36 -3.74
N ARG A 153 -16.92 -4.20 -3.59
CA ARG A 153 -16.50 -2.94 -4.23
C ARG A 153 -15.24 -2.33 -3.59
N LEU A 154 -15.03 -2.55 -2.29
CA LEU A 154 -13.85 -2.03 -1.56
C LEU A 154 -12.63 -2.94 -1.68
N GLN A 155 -12.84 -4.24 -1.89
CA GLN A 155 -11.81 -5.27 -1.93
C GLN A 155 -10.60 -4.97 -2.84
N PRO A 156 -10.72 -4.44 -4.07
CA PRO A 156 -9.54 -4.15 -4.90
C PRO A 156 -8.60 -3.13 -4.27
N VAL A 157 -9.17 -2.05 -3.73
CA VAL A 157 -8.39 -0.93 -3.16
C VAL A 157 -7.80 -1.31 -1.80
N LEU A 158 -8.51 -2.12 -1.02
CA LEU A 158 -7.98 -2.68 0.23
C LEU A 158 -6.82 -3.64 -0.03
N MET A 159 -6.91 -4.48 -1.07
CA MET A 159 -5.81 -5.35 -1.48
C MET A 159 -4.61 -4.57 -2.01
N ALA A 160 -4.85 -3.55 -2.82
CA ALA A 160 -3.80 -2.66 -3.30
C ALA A 160 -3.06 -2.01 -2.13
N ARG A 161 -3.81 -1.49 -1.14
CA ARG A 161 -3.21 -0.93 0.08
C ARG A 161 -2.35 -1.97 0.80
N ALA A 162 -2.84 -3.20 0.97
CA ALA A 162 -2.06 -4.28 1.60
C ALA A 162 -0.74 -4.53 0.87
N ALA A 163 -0.80 -4.64 -0.46
CA ALA A 163 0.37 -4.84 -1.31
C ALA A 163 1.36 -3.67 -1.27
N GLN A 164 0.87 -2.43 -1.29
CA GLN A 164 1.74 -1.24 -1.22
C GLN A 164 2.39 -1.07 0.15
N VAL A 165 1.66 -1.34 1.24
CA VAL A 165 2.22 -1.28 2.59
C VAL A 165 3.24 -2.42 2.82
N GLY A 166 2.94 -3.64 2.37
CA GLY A 166 3.92 -4.74 2.40
C GLY A 166 5.16 -4.43 1.55
N GLY A 167 4.97 -3.90 0.34
CA GLY A 167 6.05 -3.45 -0.53
C GLY A 167 6.86 -2.28 0.03
N LEU A 168 6.23 -1.39 0.79
CA LEU A 168 6.91 -0.33 1.53
C LEU A 168 7.80 -0.90 2.64
N CYS A 169 7.28 -1.84 3.44
CA CYS A 169 8.07 -2.53 4.47
C CYS A 169 9.25 -3.31 3.85
N PHE A 170 9.03 -3.97 2.71
CA PHE A 170 10.09 -4.59 1.92
C PHE A 170 11.19 -3.58 1.53
N ALA A 171 10.80 -2.43 0.98
CA ALA A 171 11.76 -1.42 0.56
C ALA A 171 12.52 -0.81 1.76
N VAL A 172 11.83 -0.53 2.88
CA VAL A 172 12.46 0.01 4.11
C VAL A 172 13.47 -0.99 4.67
N THR A 173 13.06 -2.24 4.87
CA THR A 173 13.95 -3.26 5.46
C THR A 173 15.09 -3.63 4.53
N GLY A 174 14.86 -3.65 3.22
CA GLY A 174 15.93 -3.77 2.23
C GLY A 174 16.93 -2.62 2.34
N LEU A 175 16.47 -1.37 2.42
CA LEU A 175 17.36 -0.21 2.58
C LEU A 175 18.17 -0.28 3.88
N VAL A 176 17.53 -0.60 5.00
CA VAL A 176 18.22 -0.77 6.29
C VAL A 176 19.27 -1.87 6.19
N THR A 177 18.93 -3.01 5.57
CA THR A 177 19.87 -4.13 5.39
C THR A 177 21.05 -3.74 4.50
N LEU A 178 20.81 -2.99 3.42
CA LEU A 178 21.87 -2.44 2.57
C LEU A 178 22.83 -1.57 3.37
N LEU A 179 22.30 -0.62 4.15
CA LEU A 179 23.13 0.30 4.94
C LEU A 179 23.92 -0.45 6.02
N VAL A 180 23.30 -1.43 6.69
CA VAL A 180 23.99 -2.29 7.65
C VAL A 180 25.12 -3.06 6.97
N MET A 181 24.88 -3.66 5.81
CA MET A 181 25.90 -4.40 5.06
C MET A 181 27.04 -3.51 4.58
N VAL A 182 26.77 -2.30 4.12
CA VAL A 182 27.80 -1.31 3.74
C VAL A 182 28.68 -0.92 4.92
N VAL A 183 28.13 -0.87 6.14
CA VAL A 183 28.89 -0.54 7.35
C VAL A 183 29.70 -1.73 7.86
N LEU A 184 29.17 -2.95 7.75
CA LEU A 184 29.77 -4.16 8.31
C LEU A 184 30.72 -4.87 7.34
N GLN A 185 30.53 -4.73 6.03
CA GLN A 185 31.27 -5.44 4.99
C GLN A 185 31.91 -4.48 4.01
N ASP A 186 33.12 -4.80 3.56
CA ASP A 186 33.77 -4.10 2.45
C ASP A 186 33.20 -4.60 1.12
N LEU A 187 32.05 -4.04 0.74
CA LEU A 187 31.29 -4.47 -0.44
C LEU A 187 31.97 -4.00 -1.74
N ALA A 188 32.33 -4.94 -2.59
CA ALA A 188 32.86 -4.65 -3.92
C ALA A 188 31.75 -4.73 -4.99
N PHE A 189 31.32 -3.57 -5.49
CA PHE A 189 30.33 -3.45 -6.56
C PHE A 189 30.98 -3.22 -7.92
N GLY A 190 30.38 -3.80 -8.96
CA GLY A 190 30.69 -3.44 -10.33
C GLY A 190 29.56 -3.82 -11.26
N TRP A 191 29.79 -3.76 -12.56
CA TRP A 191 28.76 -4.11 -13.53
C TRP A 191 29.27 -5.04 -14.61
N SER A 192 28.36 -5.92 -15.05
CA SER A 192 28.49 -6.71 -16.25
C SER A 192 27.11 -6.94 -16.85
N THR A 193 27.05 -6.99 -18.18
CA THR A 193 25.84 -7.28 -18.96
C THR A 193 26.15 -8.43 -19.91
N THR A 194 25.17 -9.29 -20.18
CA THR A 194 25.30 -10.33 -21.21
C THR A 194 25.18 -9.75 -22.62
N LEU A 195 24.46 -8.64 -22.76
CA LEU A 195 24.44 -7.84 -23.97
C LEU A 195 25.77 -7.10 -24.10
N ASP A 196 26.39 -7.15 -25.28
CA ASP A 196 27.64 -6.45 -25.59
C ASP A 196 27.40 -4.93 -25.59
N THR A 197 27.39 -4.37 -24.38
CA THR A 197 27.09 -2.97 -24.12
C THR A 197 28.39 -2.27 -23.80
N ASP A 198 28.68 -1.19 -24.51
CA ASP A 198 29.85 -0.35 -24.26
C ASP A 198 29.66 0.47 -22.97
N ALA A 199 30.78 0.89 -22.37
CA ALA A 199 30.75 1.67 -21.13
C ALA A 199 30.02 3.01 -21.30
N SER A 200 30.02 3.59 -22.51
CA SER A 200 29.32 4.86 -22.77
C SER A 200 27.80 4.70 -22.70
N SER A 201 27.25 3.63 -23.26
CA SER A 201 25.81 3.35 -23.18
C SER A 201 25.38 3.05 -21.75
N TYR A 202 26.17 2.27 -21.01
CA TYR A 202 25.87 1.99 -19.61
C TYR A 202 25.92 3.25 -18.74
N HIS A 203 26.92 4.10 -18.92
CA HIS A 203 27.00 5.38 -18.21
C HIS A 203 25.79 6.28 -18.51
N ARG A 204 25.35 6.38 -19.77
CA ARG A 204 24.13 7.14 -20.13
C ARG A 204 22.89 6.63 -19.37
N LEU A 205 22.73 5.31 -19.27
CA LEU A 205 21.63 4.69 -18.51
C LEU A 205 21.73 5.04 -17.02
N ILE A 206 22.88 4.85 -16.39
CA ILE A 206 23.10 5.16 -14.97
C ILE A 206 22.88 6.64 -14.67
N THR A 207 23.36 7.53 -15.55
CA THR A 207 23.15 8.98 -15.45
C THR A 207 21.66 9.34 -15.53
N ALA A 208 20.93 8.74 -16.47
CA ALA A 208 19.48 8.96 -16.60
C ALA A 208 18.73 8.50 -15.35
N ILE A 209 19.08 7.33 -14.81
CA ILE A 209 18.51 6.78 -13.58
C ILE A 209 18.82 7.67 -12.37
N ALA A 210 20.03 8.24 -12.30
CA ALA A 210 20.49 9.10 -11.21
C ALA A 210 19.98 10.54 -11.27
N SER A 211 19.41 10.97 -12.40
CA SER A 211 18.91 12.33 -12.61
C SER A 211 18.02 12.90 -11.49
N PRO A 212 17.16 12.13 -10.79
CA PRO A 212 16.29 12.71 -9.75
C PRO A 212 17.05 13.21 -8.52
N TRP A 213 18.25 12.69 -8.25
CA TRP A 213 19.05 13.06 -7.08
C TRP A 213 20.45 13.60 -7.40
N ALA A 214 20.89 13.54 -8.66
CA ALA A 214 22.23 13.97 -9.06
C ALA A 214 22.53 15.42 -8.64
N TRP A 215 21.51 16.29 -8.62
CA TRP A 215 21.62 17.69 -8.18
C TRP A 215 21.79 17.84 -6.65
N LEU A 216 21.27 16.89 -5.87
CA LEU A 216 21.30 16.91 -4.40
C LEU A 216 22.53 16.21 -3.86
N TRP A 217 22.91 15.08 -4.46
CA TRP A 217 24.06 14.28 -4.05
C TRP A 217 24.85 13.80 -5.27
N PRO A 218 25.72 14.66 -5.84
CA PRO A 218 26.50 14.32 -7.03
C PRO A 218 27.38 13.08 -6.87
N ALA A 219 27.91 12.83 -5.66
CA ALA A 219 28.70 11.63 -5.38
C ALA A 219 27.90 10.31 -5.44
N ALA A 220 26.57 10.38 -5.44
CA ALA A 220 25.68 9.24 -5.70
C ALA A 220 25.28 9.09 -7.18
N ALA A 221 25.90 9.87 -8.07
CA ALA A 221 25.81 9.73 -9.52
C ALA A 221 27.20 9.27 -10.05
N PRO A 222 27.38 7.98 -10.38
CA PRO A 222 28.65 7.44 -10.85
C PRO A 222 29.13 8.16 -12.11
N ASP A 223 30.39 8.60 -12.11
CA ASP A 223 31.02 9.21 -13.27
C ASP A 223 31.46 8.15 -14.30
N PHE A 224 31.84 8.61 -15.49
CA PHE A 224 32.26 7.72 -16.58
C PHE A 224 33.50 6.90 -16.19
N VAL A 225 34.44 7.50 -15.46
CA VAL A 225 35.69 6.84 -15.05
C VAL A 225 35.41 5.68 -14.10
N LEU A 226 34.51 5.86 -13.13
CA LEU A 226 34.09 4.80 -12.22
C LEU A 226 33.36 3.68 -12.96
N VAL A 227 32.46 4.03 -13.89
CA VAL A 227 31.74 3.05 -14.71
C VAL A 227 32.72 2.24 -15.56
N GLU A 228 33.62 2.90 -16.29
CA GLU A 228 34.59 2.20 -17.14
C GLU A 228 35.53 1.30 -16.32
N ALA A 229 36.04 1.81 -15.19
CA ALA A 229 36.93 1.05 -14.32
C ALA A 229 36.25 -0.17 -13.68
N THR A 230 34.98 -0.07 -13.29
CA THR A 230 34.29 -1.16 -12.58
C THR A 230 33.56 -2.15 -13.50
N ARG A 231 33.80 -2.06 -14.83
CA ARG A 231 33.38 -3.05 -15.80
C ARG A 231 34.20 -4.32 -15.64
N PHE A 232 33.56 -5.47 -15.50
CA PHE A 232 34.25 -6.76 -15.44
C PHE A 232 33.71 -7.77 -16.46
N PHE A 233 34.62 -8.52 -17.10
CA PHE A 233 34.29 -9.66 -17.95
C PHE A 233 34.54 -10.96 -17.20
N ARG A 234 33.57 -11.90 -17.23
CA ARG A 234 33.72 -13.22 -16.59
C ARG A 234 34.86 -14.05 -17.19
N ALA A 235 35.28 -13.74 -18.42
CA ALA A 235 36.35 -14.46 -19.13
C ALA A 235 37.76 -13.92 -18.82
N SER A 236 37.89 -12.74 -18.20
CA SER A 236 39.19 -12.09 -17.96
C SER A 236 39.54 -12.17 -16.47
N ALA A 237 39.78 -13.39 -15.98
CA ALA A 237 40.04 -13.66 -14.56
C ALA A 237 41.42 -13.21 -14.05
N GLY A 238 42.21 -12.45 -14.83
CA GLY A 238 43.64 -12.27 -14.54
C GLY A 238 44.25 -10.88 -14.70
N GLN A 239 43.52 -9.86 -15.15
CA GLN A 239 44.12 -8.52 -15.31
C GLN A 239 43.17 -7.47 -14.79
N ASN A 240 43.52 -6.88 -13.65
CA ASN A 240 43.69 -5.44 -13.51
C ASN A 240 44.17 -5.16 -12.08
N GLY A 241 45.38 -4.60 -11.95
CA GLY A 241 45.94 -4.03 -10.72
C GLY A 241 45.18 -2.77 -10.28
N MET A 242 43.87 -2.92 -10.12
CA MET A 242 42.94 -1.85 -9.81
C MET A 242 42.85 -1.68 -8.32
N ASN A 243 42.81 -0.42 -7.88
CA ASN A 243 42.63 -0.08 -6.47
C ASN A 243 41.27 -0.63 -5.97
N PRO A 244 41.26 -1.57 -5.00
CA PRO A 244 40.04 -2.17 -4.45
C PRO A 244 39.03 -1.13 -3.96
N ALA A 245 39.51 0.04 -3.52
CA ALA A 245 38.67 1.13 -3.02
C ALA A 245 37.65 1.67 -4.04
N ARG A 246 37.88 1.53 -5.36
CA ARG A 246 36.94 2.01 -6.38
C ARG A 246 35.67 1.16 -6.46
N TRP A 247 35.74 -0.12 -6.11
CA TRP A 247 34.58 -1.01 -6.13
C TRP A 247 33.56 -0.66 -5.04
N GLY A 248 34.02 -0.07 -3.93
CA GLY A 248 33.13 0.41 -2.87
C GLY A 248 32.36 1.69 -3.22
N GLN A 249 32.75 2.44 -4.26
CA GLN A 249 32.17 3.77 -4.54
C GLN A 249 30.74 3.75 -5.09
N TRP A 250 30.19 2.58 -5.42
CA TRP A 250 28.83 2.44 -5.93
C TRP A 250 27.74 2.46 -4.86
N TRP A 251 28.07 2.23 -3.58
CA TRP A 251 27.04 2.12 -2.54
C TRP A 251 26.12 3.37 -2.44
N PRO A 252 26.60 4.62 -2.62
CA PRO A 252 25.71 5.79 -2.57
C PRO A 252 24.70 5.78 -3.72
N PHE A 253 25.13 5.36 -4.91
CA PHE A 253 24.24 5.17 -6.05
C PHE A 253 23.20 4.09 -5.77
N VAL A 254 23.60 2.93 -5.23
CA VAL A 254 22.68 1.83 -4.92
C VAL A 254 21.67 2.24 -3.84
N ALA A 255 22.11 2.97 -2.81
CA ALA A 255 21.23 3.50 -1.77
C ALA A 255 20.22 4.50 -2.34
N MET A 256 20.65 5.42 -3.20
CA MET A 256 19.77 6.41 -3.83
C MET A 256 18.82 5.79 -4.87
N LEU A 257 19.30 4.81 -5.64
CA LEU A 257 18.49 4.00 -6.54
C LEU A 257 17.35 3.32 -5.77
N TRP A 258 17.67 2.62 -4.69
CA TRP A 258 16.67 1.93 -3.89
C TRP A 258 15.70 2.89 -3.21
N THR A 259 16.20 3.99 -2.65
CA THR A 259 15.39 5.02 -1.99
C THR A 259 14.43 5.68 -2.99
N THR A 260 14.96 6.13 -4.13
CA THR A 260 14.19 6.92 -5.10
C THR A 260 13.22 6.09 -5.91
N TRP A 261 13.63 4.88 -6.30
CA TRP A 261 12.87 4.07 -7.26
C TRP A 261 12.16 2.88 -6.62
N ALA A 262 12.61 2.35 -5.48
CA ALA A 262 11.87 1.29 -4.77
C ALA A 262 11.02 1.83 -3.61
N LEU A 263 11.59 2.70 -2.76
CA LEU A 263 10.96 3.15 -1.52
C LEU A 263 9.94 4.28 -1.74
N LEU A 264 10.35 5.40 -2.33
CA LEU A 264 9.49 6.58 -2.51
C LEU A 264 8.20 6.29 -3.29
N PRO A 265 8.21 5.54 -4.42
CA PRO A 265 7.00 5.24 -5.16
C PRO A 265 6.03 4.40 -4.32
N ARG A 266 6.53 3.45 -3.53
CA ARG A 266 5.70 2.64 -2.60
C ARG A 266 5.08 3.52 -1.52
N LEU A 267 5.82 4.47 -0.97
CA LEU A 267 5.32 5.43 0.00
C LEU A 267 4.16 6.24 -0.61
N VAL A 268 4.38 6.86 -1.77
CA VAL A 268 3.35 7.64 -2.49
C VAL A 268 2.12 6.79 -2.79
N LEU A 269 2.29 5.59 -3.35
CA LEU A 269 1.18 4.70 -3.68
C LEU A 269 0.42 4.23 -2.44
N SER A 270 1.09 4.01 -1.30
CA SER A 270 0.43 3.64 -0.04
C SER A 270 -0.45 4.77 0.51
N LEU A 271 0.02 6.03 0.40
CA LEU A 271 -0.75 7.22 0.78
C LEU A 271 -1.95 7.41 -0.15
N LEU A 272 -1.73 7.31 -1.47
CA LEU A 272 -2.80 7.40 -2.47
C LEU A 272 -3.86 6.32 -2.26
N ALA A 273 -3.47 5.07 -1.98
CA ALA A 273 -4.40 4.00 -1.67
C ALA A 273 -5.27 4.33 -0.43
N GLY A 274 -4.68 4.93 0.60
CA GLY A 274 -5.40 5.42 1.77
C GLY A 274 -6.44 6.51 1.43
N VAL A 275 -6.06 7.47 0.57
CA VAL A 275 -6.97 8.51 0.07
C VAL A 275 -8.10 7.92 -0.76
N LEU A 276 -7.80 6.97 -1.66
CA LEU A 276 -8.78 6.30 -2.50
C LEU A 276 -9.80 5.50 -1.68
N ILE A 277 -9.35 4.77 -0.65
CA ILE A 277 -10.26 4.06 0.27
C ILE A 277 -11.21 5.04 0.95
N ARG A 278 -10.69 6.16 1.47
CA ARG A 278 -11.52 7.18 2.14
C ARG A 278 -12.56 7.77 1.19
N ARG A 279 -12.13 8.18 -0.02
CA ARG A 279 -13.04 8.74 -1.04
C ARG A 279 -14.09 7.73 -1.48
N LYS A 280 -13.69 6.48 -1.72
CA LYS A 280 -14.59 5.41 -2.14
C LYS A 280 -15.59 5.06 -1.03
N ALA A 281 -15.15 5.01 0.22
CA ALA A 281 -16.04 4.78 1.37
C ALA A 281 -17.08 5.90 1.52
N ALA A 282 -16.65 7.17 1.47
CA ALA A 282 -17.56 8.30 1.54
C ALA A 282 -18.56 8.32 0.37
N HIS A 283 -18.11 8.05 -0.85
CA HIS A 283 -18.98 7.97 -2.03
C HIS A 283 -19.99 6.82 -1.93
N LEU A 284 -19.57 5.64 -1.45
CA LEU A 284 -20.47 4.50 -1.25
C LEU A 284 -21.49 4.77 -0.15
N LEU A 285 -21.12 5.50 0.91
CA LEU A 285 -22.05 5.91 1.95
C LEU A 285 -23.09 6.91 1.42
N ALA A 286 -22.64 7.95 0.71
CA ALA A 286 -23.53 8.95 0.10
C ALA A 286 -24.51 8.34 -0.91
N GLY A 287 -24.07 7.31 -1.64
CA GLY A 287 -24.91 6.55 -2.57
C GLY A 287 -25.75 5.44 -1.94
N HIS A 288 -25.67 5.23 -0.62
CA HIS A 288 -26.29 4.08 0.03
C HIS A 288 -27.82 4.18 0.05
N PRO A 289 -28.58 3.15 -0.38
CA PRO A 289 -30.04 3.22 -0.44
C PRO A 289 -30.67 3.43 0.94
N ALA A 290 -30.14 2.78 1.97
CA ALA A 290 -30.63 2.98 3.35
C ALA A 290 -30.33 4.38 3.90
N LEU A 291 -29.31 5.09 3.39
CA LEU A 291 -29.05 6.48 3.78
C LEU A 291 -30.13 7.40 3.20
N ARG A 292 -30.52 7.19 1.94
CA ARG A 292 -31.64 7.93 1.32
C ARG A 292 -32.96 7.67 2.07
N ALA A 293 -33.24 6.42 2.40
CA ALA A 293 -34.43 6.06 3.18
C ALA A 293 -34.37 6.65 4.61
N LEU A 294 -33.19 6.72 5.22
CA LEU A 294 -32.99 7.37 6.51
C LEU A 294 -33.28 8.87 6.43
N MET A 295 -32.70 9.59 5.46
CA MET A 295 -32.95 11.02 5.25
C MET A 295 -34.44 11.30 5.05
N TYR A 296 -35.10 10.51 4.19
CA TYR A 296 -36.54 10.62 3.98
C TYR A 296 -37.35 10.44 5.27
N ARG A 297 -37.00 9.44 6.10
CA ARG A 297 -37.65 9.19 7.39
C ARG A 297 -37.39 10.30 8.42
N MET A 298 -36.24 10.97 8.35
CA MET A 298 -35.93 12.11 9.21
C MET A 298 -36.75 13.35 8.85
N GLU A 299 -36.98 13.59 7.55
CA GLU A 299 -37.69 14.77 7.05
C GLU A 299 -39.22 14.66 7.18
N THR A 300 -39.77 13.47 6.96
CA THR A 300 -41.22 13.24 6.92
C THR A 300 -41.83 12.97 8.31
N PRO A 301 -43.03 13.50 8.62
CA PRO A 301 -43.72 13.19 9.85
C PRO A 301 -44.13 11.71 9.89
N ALA A 302 -43.96 11.07 11.05
CA ALA A 302 -44.46 9.70 11.25
C ALA A 302 -45.99 9.75 11.36
N LEU A 303 -46.68 9.11 10.42
CA LEU A 303 -48.14 8.96 10.47
C LEU A 303 -48.47 7.88 11.50
N ASP A 304 -49.04 8.25 12.65
CA ASP A 304 -49.64 7.29 13.57
C ASP A 304 -50.98 6.85 12.96
N THR A 305 -50.95 5.74 12.21
CA THR A 305 -52.17 5.00 11.90
C THR A 305 -52.54 4.22 13.17
N GLY A 306 -53.27 4.88 14.06
CA GLY A 306 -53.85 4.26 15.27
C GLY A 306 -54.85 3.17 14.95
#